data_AF-A0A2V8BB22-F1
#
_entry.id   AF-A0A2V8BB22-F1
#
_cell.length_a   1.000
_cell.length_b   1.000
_cell.length_c   1.000
_cell.angle_alpha   90.00
_cell.angle_beta   90.00
_cell.angle_gamma   90.00
#
_symmetry.space_group_name_H-M   'P 1'
#
loop_
_entity.id
_entity.type
_entity.pdbx_description
1 polymer ?
#
loop_
_entity_poly.entity_id
_entity_poly.type
_entity_poly.pdbx_seq_one_letter_code
_entity_poly.pdbx_strand_id
1 'polypeptide(L)'
;EGITEYRLPNGLRVLLFPDPSKPTITVNVTVLVGSGSEGYGEKGMAHLLEHMVFKGTPGHPNIPKELNEHGTRPNGTTSFDRTNYFETFAATDENLRWALDMEADRLVNSSIAKSDLDTEMTVVRNEWEAGENFPQSVLQKRIFAAAYEWHGYSNTVIGARSDIENVPIQRLQAFYRKYYQTDNAMLMVAGKIDEAKTLALVNETFGKIAPPTRKLERDYTEEPTQDGERLVTLGRVGDVQMVMVGYHVPAGPHPDSAALQVLTTVLADRPSGRLHKALVEANKATSVFSFAMRLRDPGMLLVGAEVRKDQSLDVAKDELLKTIDELATRAVTNEEVERAKQTLLKNIELNLKNTDFIGLTISDWAAQGDWRLLFLHRDRLRKVVPEDVQRVAGSFLKQANRTVGLYLPVDKVPERAAIPRAPNVAELVKDYKGDPAVAAGEDFDPSPTNIESRLRRSTLPGGLKLALLPKKTRGASVFASLTLRYGDDASLKGRGREASLTAAMLMRGSRQHTRQQIKDELDRLKARVNLFGSATQAGASIETVRENL
;
A
#
# COMPACT_ATOMS: atom_id res chain seq x y z
N GLU A 1 -3.76 16.80 35.62
CA GLU A 1 -2.64 17.08 34.67
C GLU A 1 -2.85 18.43 33.95
N GLY A 2 -3.57 19.40 34.55
CA GLY A 2 -3.80 20.73 33.98
C GLY A 2 -4.88 20.83 32.90
N ILE A 3 -5.33 19.70 32.33
CA ILE A 3 -6.32 19.66 31.25
C ILE A 3 -7.69 19.26 31.80
N THR A 4 -8.72 20.03 31.47
CA THR A 4 -10.14 19.71 31.74
C THR A 4 -10.82 19.28 30.44
N GLU A 5 -11.58 18.18 30.48
CA GLU A 5 -12.39 17.70 29.35
C GLU A 5 -13.87 18.02 29.56
N TYR A 6 -14.49 18.55 28.50
CA TYR A 6 -15.92 18.77 28.36
C TYR A 6 -16.45 18.02 27.14
N ARG A 7 -17.76 17.78 27.15
CA ARG A 7 -18.47 17.16 26.03
C ARG A 7 -19.70 17.98 25.67
N LEU A 8 -19.78 18.43 24.43
CA LEU A 8 -20.97 19.11 23.93
C LEU A 8 -22.08 18.10 23.58
N PRO A 9 -23.36 18.51 23.58
CA PRO A 9 -24.48 17.63 23.20
C PRO A 9 -24.38 17.07 21.78
N ASN A 10 -23.67 17.74 20.87
CA ASN A 10 -23.40 17.29 19.50
C ASN A 10 -22.21 16.32 19.39
N GLY A 11 -21.67 15.86 20.51
CA GLY A 11 -20.61 14.85 20.57
C GLY A 11 -19.19 15.39 20.56
N LEU A 12 -18.98 16.69 20.30
CA LEU A 12 -17.64 17.28 20.31
C LEU A 12 -16.98 17.17 21.69
N ARG A 13 -15.75 16.66 21.70
CA ARG A 13 -14.86 16.70 22.86
C ARG A 13 -14.12 18.03 22.87
N VAL A 14 -14.07 18.67 24.03
CA VAL A 14 -13.42 19.97 24.22
C VAL A 14 -12.42 19.84 25.37
N LEU A 15 -11.15 20.13 25.10
CA LEU A 15 -10.08 20.13 26.08
C LEU A 15 -9.63 21.57 26.33
N LEU A 16 -9.69 22.00 27.58
CA LEU A 16 -9.17 23.31 27.99
C LEU A 16 -7.90 23.10 28.81
N PHE A 17 -6.84 23.84 28.46
CA PHE A 17 -5.57 23.82 29.19
C PHE A 17 -5.10 25.25 29.52
N PRO A 18 -5.63 25.85 30.60
CA PRO A 18 -5.28 27.19 31.00
C PRO A 18 -3.82 27.31 31.46
N ASP A 19 -3.12 28.33 30.95
CA ASP A 19 -1.76 28.69 31.33
C ASP A 19 -1.63 30.23 31.35
N PRO A 20 -1.76 30.87 32.53
CA PRO A 20 -1.69 32.32 32.65
C PRO A 20 -0.28 32.89 32.42
N SER A 21 0.76 32.05 32.32
CA SER A 21 2.14 32.50 32.07
C SER A 21 2.40 32.87 30.61
N LYS A 22 1.53 32.44 29.70
CA LYS A 22 1.66 32.68 28.26
C LYS A 22 0.98 34.01 27.86
N PRO A 23 1.50 34.77 26.89
CA PRO A 23 0.79 35.88 26.29
C PRO A 23 -0.09 35.47 25.10
N THR A 24 -0.18 34.16 24.82
CA THR A 24 -0.80 33.57 23.63
C THR A 24 -1.91 32.58 23.98
N ILE A 25 -2.76 32.31 22.99
CA ILE A 25 -3.72 31.21 22.98
C ILE A 25 -3.45 30.38 21.72
N THR A 26 -3.54 29.05 21.86
CA THR A 26 -3.56 28.10 20.75
C THR A 26 -4.93 27.43 20.69
N VAL A 27 -5.57 27.52 19.54
CA VAL A 27 -6.75 26.72 19.20
C VAL A 27 -6.28 25.59 18.28
N ASN A 28 -6.74 24.37 18.53
CA ASN A 28 -6.38 23.18 17.76
C ASN A 28 -7.60 22.28 17.57
N VAL A 29 -7.98 22.04 16.32
CA VAL A 29 -9.05 21.10 15.97
C VAL A 29 -8.44 19.86 15.34
N THR A 30 -8.77 18.71 15.92
CA THR A 30 -8.34 17.40 15.44
C THR A 30 -9.53 16.59 15.00
N VAL A 31 -9.56 16.24 13.71
CA VAL A 31 -10.48 15.27 13.14
C VAL A 31 -9.81 13.90 13.18
N LEU A 32 -10.48 12.90 13.75
CA LEU A 32 -9.95 11.54 13.91
C LEU A 32 -10.06 10.72 12.61
N VAL A 33 -9.53 11.27 11.53
CA VAL A 33 -9.40 10.62 10.22
C VAL A 33 -8.02 10.94 9.66
N GLY A 34 -7.36 9.93 9.10
CA GLY A 34 -6.10 10.11 8.40
C GLY A 34 -6.01 9.16 7.21
N SER A 35 -4.81 8.99 6.65
CA SER A 35 -4.63 8.14 5.45
C SER A 35 -4.94 6.66 5.67
N GLY A 36 -4.92 6.19 6.92
CA GLY A 36 -5.32 4.82 7.27
C GLY A 36 -6.81 4.54 7.05
N SER A 37 -7.63 5.59 6.88
CA SER A 37 -9.08 5.48 6.62
C SER A 37 -9.44 5.57 5.14
N GLU A 38 -8.46 5.66 4.23
CA GLU A 38 -8.66 5.82 2.79
C GLU A 38 -8.87 4.47 2.08
N GLY A 39 -9.89 4.39 1.23
CA GLY A 39 -10.14 3.22 0.38
C GLY A 39 -9.39 3.24 -0.96
N TYR A 40 -9.70 2.25 -1.81
CA TYR A 40 -9.20 2.23 -3.19
C TYR A 40 -9.69 3.43 -4.01
N GLY A 41 -8.75 4.16 -4.62
CA GLY A 41 -9.02 5.39 -5.35
C GLY A 41 -9.20 6.62 -4.44
N GLU A 42 -8.90 6.50 -3.14
CA GLU A 42 -8.98 7.60 -2.16
C GLU A 42 -7.60 7.97 -1.58
N LYS A 43 -6.52 7.38 -2.08
CA LYS A 43 -5.18 7.52 -1.48
C LYS A 43 -4.67 8.95 -1.59
N GLY A 44 -4.48 9.61 -0.44
CA GLY A 44 -4.08 11.01 -0.31
C GLY A 44 -5.25 11.98 -0.14
N MET A 45 -6.51 11.52 -0.09
CA MET A 45 -7.67 12.40 0.13
C MET A 45 -7.66 13.09 1.50
N ALA A 46 -7.21 12.42 2.57
CA ALA A 46 -7.13 13.03 3.90
C ALA A 46 -6.15 14.21 3.91
N HIS A 47 -4.98 14.02 3.30
CA HIS A 47 -3.98 15.08 3.15
C HIS A 47 -4.45 16.17 2.17
N LEU A 48 -5.09 15.80 1.06
CA LEU A 48 -5.64 16.79 0.12
C LEU A 48 -6.72 17.64 0.80
N LEU A 49 -7.56 17.06 1.66
CA LEU A 49 -8.55 17.83 2.43
C LEU A 49 -7.90 18.78 3.44
N GLU A 50 -6.76 18.41 4.01
CA GLU A 50 -5.98 19.33 4.83
C GLU A 50 -5.73 20.66 4.12
N HIS A 51 -5.30 20.61 2.86
CA HIS A 51 -5.10 21.80 2.02
C HIS A 51 -6.42 22.48 1.67
N MET A 52 -7.41 21.70 1.25
CA MET A 52 -8.67 22.23 0.73
C MET A 52 -9.49 22.99 1.77
N VAL A 53 -9.43 22.63 3.05
CA VAL A 53 -10.20 23.36 4.07
C VAL A 53 -9.66 24.77 4.34
N PHE A 54 -8.43 25.09 3.94
CA PHE A 54 -7.91 26.47 3.97
C PHE A 54 -8.49 27.34 2.85
N LYS A 55 -9.25 26.78 1.91
CA LYS A 55 -9.87 27.55 0.80
C LYS A 55 -11.11 28.34 1.20
N GLY A 56 -11.52 28.17 2.45
CA GLY A 56 -12.57 28.97 3.05
C GLY A 56 -13.93 28.30 3.01
N THR A 57 -14.87 29.05 3.56
CA THR A 57 -16.27 28.70 3.78
C THR A 57 -17.12 29.91 3.39
N PRO A 58 -18.46 29.81 3.38
CA PRO A 58 -19.31 30.98 3.21
C PRO A 58 -19.12 32.06 4.28
N GLY A 59 -18.82 31.69 5.53
CA GLY A 59 -18.57 32.62 6.63
C GLY A 59 -17.16 33.21 6.65
N HIS A 60 -16.17 32.41 6.24
CA HIS A 60 -14.75 32.73 6.22
C HIS A 60 -14.17 32.50 4.81
N PRO A 61 -14.47 33.38 3.84
CA PRO A 61 -14.16 33.13 2.43
C PRO A 61 -12.67 33.18 2.11
N ASN A 62 -11.81 33.69 3.01
CA ASN A 62 -10.37 33.74 2.80
C ASN A 62 -9.60 33.53 4.11
N ILE A 63 -9.63 32.29 4.58
CA ILE A 63 -8.96 31.87 5.82
C ILE A 63 -7.47 32.27 5.87
N PRO A 64 -6.64 32.08 4.82
CA PRO A 64 -5.24 32.50 4.85
C PRO A 64 -5.05 34.00 5.07
N LYS A 65 -5.94 34.83 4.52
CA LYS A 65 -5.92 36.27 4.75
C LYS A 65 -6.30 36.60 6.21
N GLU A 66 -7.37 36.01 6.71
CA GLU A 66 -7.82 36.21 8.10
C GLU A 66 -6.75 35.77 9.12
N LEU A 67 -6.13 34.60 8.91
CA LEU A 67 -5.01 34.10 9.72
C LEU A 67 -3.85 35.11 9.78
N ASN A 68 -3.56 35.82 8.69
CA ASN A 68 -2.55 36.86 8.67
C ASN A 68 -3.01 38.14 9.38
N GLU A 69 -4.26 38.57 9.20
CA GLU A 69 -4.84 39.76 9.84
C GLU A 69 -4.87 39.62 11.37
N HIS A 70 -5.08 38.40 11.88
CA HIS A 70 -5.03 38.09 13.31
C HIS A 70 -3.62 37.76 13.84
N GLY A 71 -2.58 37.89 13.01
CA GLY A 71 -1.19 37.67 13.41
C GLY A 71 -0.91 36.26 13.91
N THR A 72 -1.60 35.27 13.34
CA THR A 72 -1.50 33.88 13.80
C THR A 72 -0.20 33.21 13.34
N ARG A 73 0.16 32.12 14.03
CA ARG A 73 1.13 31.14 13.56
C ARG A 73 0.38 29.84 13.24
N PRO A 74 -0.19 29.70 12.03
CA PRO A 74 -1.07 28.60 11.70
C PRO A 74 -0.32 27.42 11.09
N ASN A 75 -0.88 26.20 11.21
CA ASN A 75 -0.48 25.05 10.41
C ASN A 75 -1.58 23.97 10.36
N GLY A 76 -1.42 23.04 9.42
CA GLY A 76 -2.16 21.77 9.34
C GLY A 76 -1.19 20.60 9.34
N THR A 77 -1.61 19.44 9.86
CA THR A 77 -0.87 18.19 9.64
C THR A 77 -1.81 17.00 9.51
N THR A 78 -1.45 16.09 8.61
CA THR A 78 -2.12 14.81 8.42
C THR A 78 -1.21 13.64 8.82
N SER A 79 -1.78 12.65 9.51
CA SER A 79 -1.14 11.39 9.86
C SER A 79 -1.96 10.19 9.36
N PHE A 80 -1.62 8.99 9.82
CA PHE A 80 -2.40 7.79 9.51
C PHE A 80 -3.80 7.81 10.13
N ASP A 81 -3.95 8.41 11.31
CA ASP A 81 -5.18 8.31 12.11
C ASP A 81 -5.84 9.66 12.41
N ARG A 82 -5.22 10.78 12.02
CA ARG A 82 -5.79 12.12 12.24
C ARG A 82 -5.38 13.13 11.17
N THR A 83 -6.19 14.17 11.07
CA THR A 83 -5.88 15.45 10.44
C THR A 83 -6.17 16.51 11.48
N ASN A 84 -5.21 17.40 11.73
CA ASN A 84 -5.41 18.49 12.67
C ASN A 84 -4.97 19.83 12.10
N TYR A 85 -5.50 20.87 12.71
CA TYR A 85 -5.23 22.25 12.36
C TYR A 85 -5.08 23.05 13.62
N PHE A 86 -4.17 24.02 13.61
CA PHE A 86 -3.94 24.83 14.79
C PHE A 86 -3.39 26.20 14.44
N GLU A 87 -3.68 27.15 15.31
CA GLU A 87 -3.29 28.53 15.17
C GLU A 87 -2.98 29.09 16.56
N THR A 88 -1.80 29.67 16.69
CA THR A 88 -1.36 30.36 17.91
C THR A 88 -1.37 31.86 17.67
N PHE A 89 -2.01 32.61 18.55
CA PHE A 89 -2.23 34.05 18.41
C PHE A 89 -2.18 34.78 19.75
N ALA A 90 -2.14 36.12 19.72
CA ALA A 90 -2.15 36.95 20.92
C ALA A 90 -3.43 36.73 21.75
N ALA A 91 -3.29 36.59 23.07
CA ALA A 91 -4.38 36.27 23.99
C ALA A 91 -5.36 37.44 24.17
N THR A 92 -6.28 37.61 23.22
CA THR A 92 -7.39 38.57 23.27
C THR A 92 -8.72 37.86 23.06
N ASP A 93 -9.78 38.44 23.61
CA ASP A 93 -11.15 37.90 23.45
C ASP A 93 -11.59 37.89 21.98
N GLU A 94 -11.17 38.92 21.23
CA GLU A 94 -11.44 39.06 19.80
C GLU A 94 -10.84 37.91 19.01
N ASN A 95 -9.54 37.64 19.19
CA ASN A 95 -8.86 36.55 18.48
C ASN A 95 -9.42 35.19 18.89
N LEU A 96 -9.71 34.96 20.19
CA LEU A 96 -10.28 33.70 20.64
C LEU A 96 -11.68 33.47 20.03
N ARG A 97 -12.54 34.50 20.02
CA ARG A 97 -13.86 34.41 19.41
C ARG A 97 -13.77 34.12 17.92
N TRP A 98 -12.91 34.85 17.20
CA TRP A 98 -12.69 34.65 15.76
C TRP A 98 -12.20 33.23 15.45
N ALA A 99 -11.17 32.75 16.14
CA ALA A 99 -10.60 31.43 15.86
C ALA A 99 -11.63 30.32 16.09
N LEU A 100 -12.40 30.39 17.18
CA LEU A 100 -13.47 29.41 17.46
C LEU A 100 -14.59 29.44 16.42
N ASP A 101 -14.97 30.63 15.93
CA ASP A 101 -15.98 30.80 14.89
C ASP A 101 -15.50 30.23 13.54
N MET A 102 -14.29 30.60 13.14
CA MET A 102 -13.64 30.13 11.92
C MET A 102 -13.46 28.61 11.90
N GLU A 103 -12.96 28.04 13.00
CA GLU A 103 -12.78 26.59 13.11
C GLU A 103 -14.10 25.82 13.12
N ALA A 104 -15.13 26.36 13.78
CA ALA A 104 -16.46 25.76 13.77
C ALA A 104 -17.08 25.77 12.37
N ASP A 105 -16.95 26.88 11.64
CA ASP A 105 -17.45 26.99 10.27
C ASP A 105 -16.66 26.10 9.30
N ARG A 106 -15.33 26.10 9.39
CA ARG A 106 -14.45 25.25 8.56
C ARG A 106 -14.70 23.76 8.77
N LEU A 107 -15.04 23.33 9.98
CA LEU A 107 -15.33 21.94 10.29
C LEU A 107 -16.51 21.39 9.49
N VAL A 108 -17.56 22.18 9.22
CA VAL A 108 -18.79 21.66 8.60
C VAL A 108 -19.26 22.37 7.31
N ASN A 109 -18.74 23.55 7.01
CA ASN A 109 -19.18 24.41 5.90
C ASN A 109 -18.07 24.72 4.88
N SER A 110 -16.97 23.97 4.85
CA SER A 110 -15.94 24.15 3.83
C SER A 110 -16.50 23.85 2.44
N SER A 111 -16.18 24.72 1.47
CA SER A 111 -16.74 24.65 0.11
C SER A 111 -16.28 23.41 -0.65
N ILE A 112 -15.03 22.97 -0.42
CA ILE A 112 -14.33 21.93 -1.17
C ILE A 112 -14.66 22.07 -2.66
N ALA A 113 -14.38 23.26 -3.20
CA ALA A 113 -14.77 23.62 -4.56
C ALA A 113 -13.81 23.00 -5.59
N LYS A 114 -14.35 22.66 -6.76
CA LYS A 114 -13.53 22.13 -7.87
C LYS A 114 -12.48 23.14 -8.35
N SER A 115 -12.83 24.42 -8.41
CA SER A 115 -11.90 25.48 -8.81
C SER A 115 -10.67 25.53 -7.92
N ASP A 116 -10.85 25.36 -6.62
CA ASP A 116 -9.74 25.42 -5.67
C ASP A 116 -8.89 24.16 -5.76
N LEU A 117 -9.51 22.99 -5.94
CA LEU A 117 -8.80 21.73 -6.18
C LEU A 117 -7.93 21.82 -7.43
N ASP A 118 -8.44 22.41 -8.50
CA ASP A 118 -7.69 22.56 -9.75
C ASP A 118 -6.43 23.44 -9.54
N THR A 119 -6.49 24.43 -8.64
CA THR A 119 -5.32 25.23 -8.27
C THR A 119 -4.35 24.51 -7.32
N GLU A 120 -4.87 23.81 -6.31
CA GLU A 120 -4.06 23.09 -5.31
C GLU A 120 -3.37 21.85 -5.86
N MET A 121 -3.88 21.30 -6.96
CA MET A 121 -3.29 20.13 -7.61
C MET A 121 -1.80 20.30 -7.89
N THR A 122 -1.37 21.51 -8.27
CA THR A 122 0.05 21.78 -8.54
C THR A 122 0.89 21.73 -7.26
N VAL A 123 0.38 22.25 -6.15
CA VAL A 123 1.08 22.29 -4.85
C VAL A 123 1.26 20.86 -4.34
N VAL A 124 0.18 20.11 -4.21
CA VAL A 124 0.22 18.73 -3.67
C VAL A 124 1.02 17.80 -4.57
N ARG A 125 0.95 17.97 -5.91
CA ARG A 125 1.81 17.21 -6.82
C ARG A 125 3.29 17.53 -6.61
N ASN A 126 3.65 18.80 -6.44
CA ASN A 126 5.03 19.20 -6.18
C ASN A 126 5.54 18.65 -4.84
N GLU A 127 4.69 18.61 -3.80
CA GLU A 127 5.01 17.96 -2.53
C GLU A 127 5.24 16.46 -2.68
N TRP A 128 4.38 15.78 -3.44
CA TRP A 128 4.55 14.36 -3.75
C TRP A 128 5.87 14.10 -4.49
N GLU A 129 6.19 14.91 -5.51
CA GLU A 129 7.42 14.81 -6.30
C GLU A 129 8.67 15.14 -5.47
N ALA A 130 8.61 16.15 -4.59
CA ALA A 130 9.69 16.46 -3.66
C ALA A 130 9.95 15.29 -2.71
N GLY A 131 8.89 14.64 -2.22
CA GLY A 131 8.98 13.43 -1.41
C GLY A 131 9.69 12.26 -2.10
N GLU A 132 9.61 12.17 -3.43
CA GLU A 132 10.32 11.13 -4.21
C GLU A 132 11.84 11.37 -4.31
N ASN A 133 12.34 12.53 -3.88
CA ASN A 133 13.77 12.85 -3.83
C ASN A 133 14.43 12.44 -2.49
N PHE A 134 13.66 12.07 -1.47
CA PHE A 134 14.19 11.68 -0.16
C PHE A 134 14.27 10.15 -0.05
N PRO A 135 15.49 9.56 0.07
CA PRO A 135 15.68 8.11 0.14
C PRO A 135 14.84 7.44 1.23
N GLN A 136 14.79 8.03 2.43
CA GLN A 136 14.03 7.52 3.55
C GLN A 136 12.53 7.43 3.22
N SER A 137 11.95 8.51 2.67
CA SER A 137 10.53 8.58 2.33
C SER A 137 10.15 7.53 1.28
N VAL A 138 10.96 7.39 0.23
CA VAL A 138 10.70 6.42 -0.84
C VAL A 138 10.84 4.98 -0.35
N LEU A 139 11.86 4.71 0.48
CA LEU A 139 12.09 3.38 1.04
C LEU A 139 10.96 2.98 2.00
N GLN A 140 10.57 3.89 2.89
CA GLN A 140 9.47 3.68 3.84
C GLN A 140 8.15 3.41 3.10
N LYS A 141 7.83 4.17 2.04
CA LYS A 141 6.65 3.91 1.19
C LYS A 141 6.61 2.47 0.69
N ARG A 142 7.75 1.92 0.27
CA ARG A 142 7.81 0.57 -0.30
C ARG A 142 7.85 -0.52 0.77
N ILE A 143 8.44 -0.25 1.93
CA ILE A 143 8.34 -1.12 3.09
C ILE A 143 6.88 -1.25 3.54
N PHE A 144 6.14 -0.15 3.68
CA PHE A 144 4.74 -0.20 4.11
C PHE A 144 3.86 -0.94 3.11
N ALA A 145 4.04 -0.69 1.81
CA ALA A 145 3.31 -1.38 0.77
C ALA A 145 3.63 -2.89 0.68
N ALA A 146 4.81 -3.31 1.13
CA ALA A 146 5.20 -4.72 1.16
C ALA A 146 4.87 -5.40 2.50
N ALA A 147 4.84 -4.65 3.60
CA ALA A 147 4.57 -5.17 4.95
C ALA A 147 3.07 -5.42 5.16
N TYR A 148 2.22 -4.48 4.75
CA TYR A 148 0.77 -4.58 4.89
C TYR A 148 0.11 -5.12 3.63
N GLU A 149 -0.70 -6.16 3.76
CA GLU A 149 -1.50 -6.77 2.71
C GLU A 149 -2.87 -6.09 2.53
N TRP A 150 -3.54 -5.76 3.63
CA TRP A 150 -4.94 -5.32 3.59
C TRP A 150 -5.19 -3.99 4.29
N HIS A 151 -4.45 -3.69 5.36
CA HIS A 151 -4.70 -2.50 6.16
C HIS A 151 -4.32 -1.19 5.43
N GLY A 152 -5.04 -0.11 5.71
CA GLY A 152 -4.83 1.21 5.09
C GLY A 152 -3.45 1.81 5.36
N TYR A 153 -2.78 1.36 6.44
CA TYR A 153 -1.40 1.74 6.78
C TYR A 153 -0.36 1.29 5.74
N SER A 154 -0.73 0.45 4.76
CA SER A 154 0.08 0.16 3.56
C SER A 154 0.42 1.40 2.73
N ASN A 155 -0.35 2.49 2.87
CA ASN A 155 -0.20 3.72 2.10
C ASN A 155 0.27 4.87 3.00
N THR A 156 1.35 5.55 2.58
CA THR A 156 1.78 6.77 3.27
C THR A 156 0.80 7.91 3.05
N VAL A 157 0.76 8.85 3.99
CA VAL A 157 -0.12 10.04 4.02
C VAL A 157 -0.23 10.78 2.68
N ILE A 158 0.88 10.96 1.96
CA ILE A 158 0.89 11.69 0.69
C ILE A 158 0.10 11.01 -0.43
N GLY A 159 -0.23 9.72 -0.29
CA GLY A 159 -1.07 8.98 -1.23
C GLY A 159 -0.41 8.52 -2.53
N ALA A 160 -1.25 8.09 -3.47
CA ALA A 160 -0.85 7.65 -4.80
C ALA A 160 -1.00 8.80 -5.79
N ARG A 161 0.03 9.06 -6.60
CA ARG A 161 0.00 10.14 -7.60
C ARG A 161 -1.24 10.10 -8.50
N SER A 162 -1.62 8.90 -8.95
CA SER A 162 -2.81 8.73 -9.80
C SER A 162 -4.10 9.13 -9.10
N ASP A 163 -4.22 8.83 -7.81
CA ASP A 163 -5.45 9.08 -7.05
C ASP A 163 -5.57 10.58 -6.79
N ILE A 164 -4.45 11.23 -6.42
CA ILE A 164 -4.37 12.69 -6.29
C ILE A 164 -4.72 13.37 -7.62
N GLU A 165 -4.07 13.00 -8.73
CA GLU A 165 -4.27 13.66 -10.02
C GLU A 165 -5.66 13.44 -10.64
N ASN A 166 -6.35 12.36 -10.28
CA ASN A 166 -7.61 11.95 -10.94
C ASN A 166 -8.82 11.91 -10.00
N VAL A 167 -8.70 12.37 -8.75
CA VAL A 167 -9.80 12.36 -7.78
C VAL A 167 -11.02 13.16 -8.31
N PRO A 168 -12.21 12.55 -8.43
CA PRO A 168 -13.41 13.29 -8.71
C PRO A 168 -13.80 14.16 -7.51
N ILE A 169 -14.09 15.45 -7.73
CA ILE A 169 -14.44 16.39 -6.65
C ILE A 169 -15.58 15.88 -5.76
N GLN A 170 -16.56 15.17 -6.32
CA GLN A 170 -17.69 14.62 -5.58
C GLN A 170 -17.25 13.56 -4.55
N ARG A 171 -16.19 12.80 -4.83
CA ARG A 171 -15.62 11.83 -3.89
C ARG A 171 -14.88 12.54 -2.76
N LEU A 172 -14.08 13.55 -3.07
CA LEU A 172 -13.39 14.35 -2.07
C LEU A 172 -14.37 15.04 -1.11
N GLN A 173 -15.43 15.63 -1.66
CA GLN A 173 -16.54 16.20 -0.88
C GLN A 173 -17.30 15.16 -0.05
N ALA A 174 -17.48 13.94 -0.58
CA ALA A 174 -18.11 12.85 0.16
C ALA A 174 -17.23 12.39 1.33
N PHE A 175 -15.90 12.35 1.15
CA PHE A 175 -14.94 12.05 2.21
C PHE A 175 -14.98 13.12 3.31
N TYR A 176 -14.95 14.41 2.94
CA TYR A 176 -15.12 15.53 3.88
C TYR A 176 -16.39 15.37 4.71
N ARG A 177 -17.55 15.25 4.07
CA ARG A 177 -18.84 15.06 4.77
C ARG A 177 -18.91 13.77 5.60
N LYS A 178 -18.15 12.74 5.24
CA LYS A 178 -18.12 11.47 5.97
C LYS A 178 -17.41 11.65 7.30
N TYR A 179 -16.25 12.29 7.33
CA TYR A 179 -15.37 12.27 8.50
C TYR A 179 -15.32 13.58 9.30
N TYR A 180 -15.62 14.73 8.68
CA TYR A 180 -15.62 16.02 9.36
C TYR A 180 -16.97 16.24 10.06
N GLN A 181 -17.06 15.65 11.25
CA GLN A 181 -18.25 15.64 12.11
C GLN A 181 -17.81 15.89 13.55
N THR A 182 -18.69 16.53 14.34
CA THR A 182 -18.35 16.93 15.71
C THR A 182 -18.05 15.74 16.63
N ASP A 183 -18.72 14.61 16.46
CA ASP A 183 -18.47 13.38 17.24
C ASP A 183 -17.20 12.62 16.81
N ASN A 184 -16.62 12.97 15.66
CA ASN A 184 -15.34 12.50 15.16
C ASN A 184 -14.22 13.54 15.30
N ALA A 185 -14.46 14.61 16.06
CA ALA A 185 -13.51 15.69 16.27
C ALA A 185 -13.18 15.91 17.76
N MET A 186 -12.13 16.68 18.00
CA MET A 186 -11.73 17.18 19.31
C MET A 186 -11.20 18.59 19.15
N LEU A 187 -11.69 19.51 19.96
CA LEU A 187 -11.16 20.86 20.09
C LEU A 187 -10.26 20.92 21.32
N MET A 188 -9.06 21.50 21.17
CA MET A 188 -8.20 21.87 22.29
C MET A 188 -7.93 23.37 22.26
N VAL A 189 -8.13 24.04 23.41
CA VAL A 189 -7.77 25.45 23.62
C VAL A 189 -6.76 25.52 24.76
N ALA A 190 -5.58 26.03 24.49
CA ALA A 190 -4.47 26.09 25.45
C ALA A 190 -3.84 27.48 25.50
N GLY A 191 -3.29 27.88 26.66
CA GLY A 191 -2.65 29.19 26.85
C GLY A 191 -3.42 30.08 27.80
N LYS A 192 -3.31 31.41 27.64
CA LYS A 192 -3.92 32.37 28.57
C LYS A 192 -5.42 32.53 28.32
N ILE A 193 -6.18 31.64 28.93
CA ILE A 193 -7.64 31.59 28.82
C ILE A 193 -8.32 31.64 30.20
N ASP A 194 -9.51 32.21 30.23
CA ASP A 194 -10.49 31.98 31.29
C ASP A 194 -11.38 30.80 30.89
N GLU A 195 -11.42 29.76 31.72
CA GLU A 195 -12.04 28.48 31.38
C GLU A 195 -13.55 28.61 31.14
N ALA A 196 -14.25 29.33 32.02
CA ALA A 196 -15.71 29.52 31.94
C ALA A 196 -16.09 30.35 30.71
N LYS A 197 -15.37 31.44 30.45
CA LYS A 197 -15.59 32.30 29.27
C LYS A 197 -15.28 31.56 27.97
N THR A 198 -14.20 30.79 27.94
CA THR A 198 -13.82 29.99 26.77
C THR A 198 -14.89 28.95 26.47
N LEU A 199 -15.37 28.25 27.50
CA LEU A 199 -16.45 27.27 27.34
C LEU A 199 -17.74 27.89 26.81
N ALA A 200 -18.09 29.11 27.27
CA ALA A 200 -19.23 29.86 26.74
C ALA A 200 -19.06 30.18 25.24
N LEU A 201 -17.87 30.65 24.82
CA LEU A 201 -17.56 30.91 23.41
C LEU A 201 -17.61 29.63 22.56
N VAL A 202 -17.11 28.52 23.08
CA VAL A 202 -17.18 27.20 22.41
C VAL A 202 -18.63 26.78 22.23
N ASN A 203 -19.49 27.00 23.22
CA ASN A 203 -20.92 26.70 23.10
C ASN A 203 -21.65 27.65 22.12
N GLU A 204 -21.23 28.92 22.04
CA GLU A 204 -21.75 29.91 21.08
C GLU A 204 -21.36 29.61 19.63
N THR A 205 -20.26 28.88 19.40
CA THR A 205 -19.71 28.54 18.08
C THR A 205 -20.03 27.07 17.75
N PHE A 206 -19.19 26.14 18.21
CA PHE A 206 -19.34 24.70 17.98
C PHE A 206 -20.65 24.12 18.53
N GLY A 207 -21.21 24.69 19.61
CA GLY A 207 -22.47 24.21 20.19
C GLY A 207 -23.69 24.41 19.28
N LYS A 208 -23.62 25.29 18.28
CA LYS A 208 -24.68 25.50 17.28
C LYS A 208 -24.66 24.46 16.16
N ILE A 209 -23.56 23.72 16.00
CA ILE A 209 -23.45 22.68 14.98
C ILE A 209 -24.38 21.54 15.35
N ALA A 210 -25.28 21.19 14.43
CA ALA A 210 -26.24 20.11 14.63
C ALA A 210 -25.50 18.78 14.89
N PRO A 211 -26.00 17.93 15.82
CA PRO A 211 -25.43 16.61 16.02
C PRO A 211 -25.41 15.81 14.71
N PRO A 212 -24.31 15.10 14.41
CA PRO A 212 -24.20 14.29 13.22
C PRO A 212 -25.23 13.16 13.24
N THR A 213 -25.89 12.96 12.11
CA THR A 213 -26.83 11.84 11.92
C THR A 213 -26.15 10.58 11.39
N ARG A 214 -24.99 10.75 10.75
CA ARG A 214 -24.17 9.65 10.22
C ARG A 214 -23.39 9.01 11.35
N LYS A 215 -23.36 7.68 11.38
CA LYS A 215 -22.46 6.93 12.25
C LYS A 215 -21.25 6.49 11.44
N LEU A 216 -20.06 6.70 11.99
CA LEU A 216 -18.85 6.13 11.44
C LEU A 216 -18.76 4.66 11.81
N GLU A 217 -18.61 3.82 10.81
CA GLU A 217 -18.35 2.40 10.99
C GLU A 217 -16.85 2.19 11.26
N ARG A 218 -16.54 1.24 12.14
CA ARG A 218 -15.17 0.79 12.33
C ARG A 218 -14.87 -0.29 11.31
N ASP A 219 -13.68 -0.23 10.72
CA ASP A 219 -13.18 -1.30 9.88
C ASP A 219 -13.03 -2.57 10.73
N TYR A 220 -13.46 -3.71 10.18
CA TYR A 220 -13.31 -5.04 10.79
C TYR A 220 -12.17 -5.84 10.15
N THR A 221 -11.50 -5.27 9.14
CA THR A 221 -10.36 -5.87 8.46
C THR A 221 -9.15 -5.84 9.39
N GLU A 222 -8.64 -7.01 9.74
CA GLU A 222 -7.43 -7.16 10.54
C GLU A 222 -6.26 -7.56 9.62
N GLU A 223 -5.11 -6.92 9.79
CA GLU A 223 -3.87 -7.31 9.09
C GLU A 223 -3.43 -8.72 9.55
N PRO A 224 -3.12 -9.66 8.64
CA PRO A 224 -2.70 -10.99 9.04
C PRO A 224 -1.30 -10.91 9.66
N THR A 225 -0.98 -11.91 10.49
CA THR A 225 0.40 -12.07 10.94
C THR A 225 1.29 -12.38 9.75
N GLN A 226 2.35 -11.60 9.57
CA GLN A 226 3.37 -11.88 8.56
C GLN A 226 4.02 -13.25 8.82
N ASP A 227 4.14 -14.06 7.77
CA ASP A 227 4.55 -15.48 7.81
C ASP A 227 6.00 -15.73 7.37
N GLY A 228 6.72 -14.69 6.94
CA GLY A 228 8.08 -14.79 6.44
C GLY A 228 8.72 -13.42 6.20
N GLU A 229 10.05 -13.39 6.12
CA GLU A 229 10.78 -12.16 5.79
C GLU A 229 10.44 -11.69 4.37
N ARG A 230 10.22 -10.37 4.23
CA ARG A 230 9.97 -9.72 2.94
C ARG A 230 11.15 -8.82 2.61
N LEU A 231 11.55 -8.76 1.33
CA LEU A 231 12.64 -7.92 0.85
C LEU A 231 12.16 -6.98 -0.25
N VAL A 232 12.49 -5.70 -0.11
CA VAL A 232 12.28 -4.67 -1.10
C VAL A 232 13.63 -4.04 -1.45
N THR A 233 13.97 -4.00 -2.73
CA THR A 233 15.18 -3.33 -3.22
C THR A 233 14.81 -2.21 -4.18
N LEU A 234 15.35 -1.02 -3.95
CA LEU A 234 15.07 0.18 -4.74
C LEU A 234 16.37 0.76 -5.30
N GLY A 235 16.43 0.87 -6.63
CA GLY A 235 17.46 1.64 -7.34
C GLY A 235 16.97 3.06 -7.64
N ARG A 236 17.74 4.06 -7.19
CA ARG A 236 17.52 5.48 -7.48
C ARG A 236 18.85 6.19 -7.72
N VAL A 237 18.83 7.26 -8.52
CA VAL A 237 20.02 8.11 -8.68
C VAL A 237 20.28 8.86 -7.38
N GLY A 238 21.54 8.92 -6.95
CA GLY A 238 21.96 9.62 -5.73
C GLY A 238 23.30 9.13 -5.18
N ASP A 239 23.69 9.68 -4.03
CA ASP A 239 24.97 9.40 -3.36
C ASP A 239 24.83 8.81 -1.95
N VAL A 240 23.62 8.42 -1.58
CA VAL A 240 23.32 7.80 -0.27
C VAL A 240 22.77 6.39 -0.49
N GLN A 241 23.22 5.46 0.33
CA GLN A 241 22.63 4.13 0.47
C GLN A 241 21.89 4.06 1.81
N MET A 242 20.85 3.25 1.90
CA MET A 242 20.10 3.09 3.15
C MET A 242 19.59 1.66 3.29
N VAL A 243 19.69 1.13 4.51
CA VAL A 243 18.96 -0.05 4.94
C VAL A 243 17.91 0.37 5.97
N MET A 244 16.70 -0.09 5.81
CA MET A 244 15.61 0.10 6.77
C MET A 244 14.88 -1.22 6.94
N VAL A 245 14.57 -1.57 8.17
CA VAL A 245 13.81 -2.77 8.52
C VAL A 245 12.58 -2.37 9.30
N GLY A 246 11.49 -3.08 9.04
CA GLY A 246 10.20 -2.86 9.67
C GLY A 246 9.63 -4.13 10.26
N TYR A 247 9.00 -3.99 11.42
CA TYR A 247 8.31 -5.07 12.14
C TYR A 247 6.91 -4.62 12.53
N HIS A 248 5.89 -5.44 12.30
CA HIS A 248 4.57 -5.17 12.86
C HIS A 248 4.63 -5.21 14.38
N VAL A 249 4.01 -4.23 15.03
CA VAL A 249 3.93 -4.12 16.49
C VAL A 249 2.49 -3.82 16.91
N PRO A 250 2.12 -4.13 18.16
CA PRO A 250 0.79 -3.83 18.66
C PRO A 250 0.41 -2.35 18.55
N ALA A 251 -0.89 -2.09 18.54
CA ALA A 251 -1.44 -0.74 18.55
C ALA A 251 -0.93 0.11 19.73
N GLY A 252 -0.94 1.43 19.57
CA GLY A 252 -0.46 2.40 20.56
C GLY A 252 -1.04 2.23 21.98
N PRO A 253 -2.35 1.93 22.16
CA PRO A 253 -2.94 1.69 23.48
C PRO A 253 -2.47 0.41 24.20
N HIS A 254 -1.84 -0.54 23.48
CA HIS A 254 -1.41 -1.82 24.02
C HIS A 254 -0.42 -1.64 25.19
N PRO A 255 -0.47 -2.46 26.27
CA PRO A 255 0.44 -2.34 27.41
C PRO A 255 1.93 -2.34 27.05
N ASP A 256 2.31 -3.06 26.00
CA ASP A 256 3.70 -3.19 25.53
C ASP A 256 4.24 -1.95 24.83
N SER A 257 3.41 -0.96 24.51
CA SER A 257 3.80 0.28 23.81
C SER A 257 4.95 1.01 24.53
N ALA A 258 4.93 1.05 25.86
CA ALA A 258 5.99 1.67 26.66
C ALA A 258 7.33 0.90 26.57
N ALA A 259 7.29 -0.43 26.66
CA ALA A 259 8.47 -1.27 26.52
C ALA A 259 9.06 -1.20 25.10
N LEU A 260 8.22 -1.14 24.06
CA LEU A 260 8.64 -0.92 22.68
C LEU A 260 9.31 0.44 22.48
N GLN A 261 8.81 1.50 23.11
CA GLN A 261 9.46 2.81 23.03
C GLN A 261 10.84 2.81 23.72
N VAL A 262 10.97 2.17 24.88
CA VAL A 262 12.26 1.96 25.55
C VAL A 262 13.20 1.16 24.66
N LEU A 263 12.71 0.06 24.05
CA LEU A 263 13.48 -0.76 23.10
C LEU A 263 14.07 0.06 21.95
N THR A 264 13.26 0.90 21.29
CA THR A 264 13.74 1.76 20.18
C THR A 264 14.83 2.73 20.61
N THR A 265 14.74 3.23 21.85
CA THR A 265 15.75 4.13 22.43
C THR A 265 17.03 3.37 22.74
N VAL A 266 16.94 2.19 23.38
CA VAL A 266 18.10 1.30 23.63
C VAL A 266 18.82 0.91 22.34
N LEU A 267 18.07 0.75 21.24
CA LEU A 267 18.61 0.45 19.93
C LEU A 267 19.43 1.59 19.33
N ALA A 268 18.86 2.78 19.19
CA ALA A 268 19.39 3.81 18.29
C ALA A 268 19.71 5.17 18.93
N ASP A 269 19.52 5.35 20.25
CA ASP A 269 19.84 6.60 20.93
C ASP A 269 21.31 6.99 20.75
N ARG A 270 21.60 8.29 20.76
CA ARG A 270 22.96 8.81 20.55
C ARG A 270 23.46 9.45 21.85
N PRO A 271 24.67 9.10 22.32
CA PRO A 271 25.62 8.13 21.76
C PRO A 271 25.42 6.70 22.30
N SER A 272 24.41 6.45 23.13
CA SER A 272 24.39 5.27 24.01
C SER A 272 23.89 3.97 23.35
N GLY A 273 23.13 4.09 22.26
CA GLY A 273 22.39 3.00 21.63
C GLY A 273 23.27 1.93 21.01
N ARG A 274 22.78 0.68 21.03
CA ARG A 274 23.53 -0.48 20.53
C ARG A 274 23.91 -0.35 19.05
N LEU A 275 23.00 0.13 18.21
CA LEU A 275 23.25 0.37 16.78
C LEU A 275 24.21 1.53 16.55
N HIS A 276 24.16 2.57 17.39
CA HIS A 276 25.10 3.68 17.27
C HIS A 276 26.54 3.18 17.42
N LYS A 277 26.79 2.36 18.45
CA LYS A 277 28.11 1.73 18.69
C LYS A 277 28.49 0.76 17.57
N ALA A 278 27.57 -0.13 17.19
CA ALA A 278 27.84 -1.19 16.22
C ALA A 278 28.05 -0.69 14.78
N LEU A 279 27.40 0.43 14.41
CA LEU A 279 27.39 0.94 13.04
C LEU A 279 28.07 2.29 12.89
N VAL A 280 27.77 3.27 13.73
CA VAL A 280 28.30 4.64 13.56
C VAL A 280 29.71 4.77 14.11
N GLU A 281 29.94 4.39 15.38
CA GLU A 281 31.28 4.42 15.97
C GLU A 281 32.25 3.46 15.27
N ALA A 282 31.74 2.34 14.74
CA ALA A 282 32.50 1.40 13.93
C ALA A 282 32.73 1.87 12.47
N ASN A 283 32.28 3.08 12.11
CA ASN A 283 32.38 3.64 10.76
C ASN A 283 31.81 2.73 9.66
N LYS A 284 30.68 2.06 9.91
CA LYS A 284 29.91 1.27 8.93
C LYS A 284 28.67 2.02 8.42
N ALA A 285 28.21 3.02 9.15
CA ALA A 285 27.08 3.89 8.81
C ALA A 285 27.36 5.34 9.23
N THR A 286 26.71 6.31 8.60
CA THR A 286 26.77 7.73 8.99
C THR A 286 25.75 8.07 10.06
N SER A 287 24.60 7.40 10.04
CA SER A 287 23.53 7.63 10.99
C SER A 287 22.71 6.37 11.19
N VAL A 288 22.06 6.28 12.35
CA VAL A 288 21.06 5.25 12.68
C VAL A 288 19.83 5.92 13.27
N PHE A 289 18.69 5.25 13.13
CA PHE A 289 17.44 5.64 13.76
C PHE A 289 16.61 4.40 14.14
N SER A 290 15.75 4.57 15.13
CA SER A 290 14.70 3.61 15.47
C SER A 290 13.51 4.33 16.09
N PHE A 291 12.30 3.94 15.69
CA PHE A 291 11.08 4.44 16.30
C PHE A 291 9.93 3.44 16.11
N ALA A 292 8.95 3.48 17.02
CA ALA A 292 7.72 2.73 16.90
C ALA A 292 6.57 3.68 16.55
N MET A 293 5.82 3.36 15.50
CA MET A 293 4.60 4.06 15.14
C MET A 293 3.48 3.61 16.08
N ARG A 294 3.11 4.49 17.01
CA ARG A 294 1.99 4.27 17.92
C ARG A 294 0.71 4.74 17.25
N LEU A 295 0.07 3.83 16.53
CA LEU A 295 -1.15 4.09 15.78
C LEU A 295 -2.37 3.53 16.52
N ARG A 296 -3.57 3.86 16.03
CA ARG A 296 -4.83 3.33 16.57
C ARG A 296 -4.92 1.82 16.45
N ASP A 297 -4.50 1.31 15.30
CA ASP A 297 -4.45 -0.11 14.96
C ASP A 297 -2.97 -0.61 15.01
N PRO A 298 -2.68 -1.93 14.91
CA PRO A 298 -1.31 -2.43 14.90
C PRO A 298 -0.44 -1.69 13.89
N GLY A 299 0.67 -1.12 14.38
CA GLY A 299 1.56 -0.25 13.62
C GLY A 299 2.87 -0.95 13.25
N MET A 300 3.88 -0.15 12.93
CA MET A 300 5.23 -0.66 12.65
C MET A 300 6.30 -0.04 13.55
N LEU A 301 7.26 -0.87 13.96
CA LEU A 301 8.55 -0.43 14.45
C LEU A 301 9.53 -0.40 13.28
N LEU A 302 10.16 0.76 13.07
CA LEU A 302 11.17 0.96 12.05
C LEU A 302 12.55 1.13 12.70
N VAL A 303 13.55 0.52 12.06
CA VAL A 303 14.97 0.66 12.40
C VAL A 303 15.74 0.85 11.11
N GLY A 304 16.72 1.75 11.06
CA GLY A 304 17.50 1.92 9.84
C GLY A 304 18.85 2.58 10.05
N ALA A 305 19.65 2.51 8.99
CA ALA A 305 20.97 3.08 8.92
C ALA A 305 21.21 3.73 7.55
N GLU A 306 21.81 4.91 7.56
CA GLU A 306 22.33 5.57 6.36
C GLU A 306 23.79 5.19 6.17
N VAL A 307 24.16 4.88 4.94
CA VAL A 307 25.47 4.37 4.59
C VAL A 307 26.01 5.21 3.43
N ARG A 308 27.29 5.57 3.50
CA ARG A 308 27.93 6.30 2.41
C ARG A 308 28.04 5.41 1.18
N LYS A 309 27.93 5.99 -0.02
CA LYS A 309 28.00 5.26 -1.29
C LYS A 309 29.31 4.50 -1.52
N ASP A 310 30.40 4.92 -0.88
CA ASP A 310 31.71 4.25 -0.93
C ASP A 310 31.85 3.08 0.06
N GLN A 311 30.84 2.82 0.88
CA GLN A 311 30.81 1.74 1.87
C GLN A 311 29.89 0.60 1.44
N SER A 312 30.03 -0.56 2.10
CA SER A 312 29.21 -1.74 1.81
C SER A 312 27.88 -1.68 2.56
N LEU A 313 26.77 -1.56 1.81
CA LEU A 313 25.43 -1.68 2.37
C LEU A 313 25.18 -3.06 3.00
N ASP A 314 25.72 -4.13 2.42
CA ASP A 314 25.56 -5.49 2.95
C ASP A 314 26.19 -5.63 4.34
N VAL A 315 27.41 -5.09 4.54
CA VAL A 315 28.06 -5.09 5.87
C VAL A 315 27.22 -4.33 6.90
N ALA A 316 26.67 -3.18 6.53
CA ALA A 316 25.82 -2.39 7.42
C ALA A 316 24.48 -3.09 7.72
N LYS A 317 23.86 -3.70 6.70
CA LYS A 317 22.62 -4.48 6.82
C LYS A 317 22.83 -5.69 7.73
N ASP A 318 23.88 -6.47 7.52
CA ASP A 318 24.16 -7.67 8.30
C ASP A 318 24.45 -7.32 9.77
N GLU A 319 25.21 -6.25 10.03
CA GLU A 319 25.46 -5.78 11.40
C GLU A 319 24.20 -5.22 12.06
N LEU A 320 23.36 -4.50 11.31
CA LEU A 320 22.07 -3.99 11.81
C LEU A 320 21.15 -5.14 12.21
N LEU A 321 20.98 -6.14 11.32
CA LEU A 321 20.13 -7.30 11.58
C LEU A 321 20.67 -8.13 12.74
N LYS A 322 21.98 -8.38 12.77
CA LYS A 322 22.64 -9.07 13.88
C LYS A 322 22.39 -8.35 15.21
N THR A 323 22.57 -7.03 15.26
CA THR A 323 22.37 -6.26 16.49
C THR A 323 20.92 -6.31 16.97
N ILE A 324 19.96 -6.32 16.03
CA ILE A 324 18.53 -6.49 16.33
C ILE A 324 18.24 -7.89 16.85
N ASP A 325 18.70 -8.93 16.16
CA ASP A 325 18.41 -10.32 16.50
C ASP A 325 19.06 -10.73 17.83
N GLU A 326 20.22 -10.15 18.16
CA GLU A 326 20.88 -10.32 19.45
C GLU A 326 20.06 -9.75 20.63
N LEU A 327 19.12 -8.82 20.42
CA LEU A 327 18.30 -8.30 21.53
C LEU A 327 17.40 -9.36 22.14
N ALA A 328 17.07 -10.44 21.43
CA ALA A 328 16.29 -11.54 21.99
C ALA A 328 17.12 -12.43 22.93
N THR A 329 18.45 -12.45 22.80
CA THR A 329 19.33 -13.39 23.50
C THR A 329 20.35 -12.73 24.42
N ARG A 330 20.79 -11.50 24.09
CA ARG A 330 21.71 -10.69 24.86
C ARG A 330 20.92 -9.74 25.76
N ALA A 331 20.99 -10.02 27.06
CA ALA A 331 20.29 -9.27 28.09
C ALA A 331 20.41 -7.75 27.91
N VAL A 332 19.27 -7.07 27.94
CA VAL A 332 19.21 -5.62 28.15
C VAL A 332 19.55 -5.33 29.61
N THR A 333 20.43 -4.37 29.84
CA THR A 333 20.88 -4.00 31.18
C THR A 333 19.95 -3.00 31.85
N ASN A 334 19.93 -2.98 33.19
CA ASN A 334 19.23 -1.95 33.96
C ASN A 334 19.66 -0.53 33.58
N GLU A 335 20.95 -0.33 33.32
CA GLU A 335 21.50 0.99 32.94
C GLU A 335 20.99 1.47 31.59
N GLU A 336 20.92 0.59 30.58
CA GLU A 336 20.36 0.91 29.27
C GLU A 336 18.88 1.31 29.37
N VAL A 337 18.09 0.54 30.13
CA VAL A 337 16.66 0.82 30.33
C VAL A 337 16.44 2.12 31.09
N GLU A 338 17.17 2.35 32.18
CA GLU A 338 16.98 3.54 33.00
C GLU A 338 17.40 4.80 32.24
N ARG A 339 18.49 4.75 31.47
CA ARG A 339 18.87 5.85 30.56
C ARG A 339 17.78 6.14 29.54
N ALA A 340 17.25 5.11 28.88
CA ALA A 340 16.18 5.27 27.90
C ALA A 340 14.92 5.87 28.53
N LYS A 341 14.50 5.37 29.70
CA LYS A 341 13.36 5.92 30.46
C LYS A 341 13.57 7.37 30.82
N GLN A 342 14.74 7.74 31.34
CA GLN A 342 15.05 9.14 31.69
C GLN A 342 14.96 10.06 30.47
N THR A 343 15.51 9.65 29.33
CA THR A 343 15.39 10.41 28.07
C THR A 343 13.93 10.58 27.66
N LEU A 344 13.15 9.51 27.66
CA LEU A 344 11.73 9.54 27.25
C LEU A 344 10.86 10.37 28.21
N LEU A 345 11.03 10.18 29.52
CA LEU A 345 10.29 10.92 30.54
C LEU A 345 10.64 12.41 30.54
N LYS A 346 11.93 12.75 30.40
CA LYS A 346 12.38 14.13 30.21
C LYS A 346 11.71 14.76 28.99
N ASN A 347 11.67 14.06 27.85
CA ASN A 347 11.05 14.58 26.63
C ASN A 347 9.54 14.80 26.82
N ILE A 348 8.83 13.89 27.50
CA ILE A 348 7.41 14.07 27.85
C ILE A 348 7.24 15.31 28.74
N GLU A 349 8.06 15.47 29.77
CA GLU A 349 7.99 16.61 30.69
C GLU A 349 8.23 17.95 29.97
N LEU A 350 9.26 18.02 29.13
CA LEU A 350 9.55 19.22 28.34
C LEU A 350 8.43 19.55 27.36
N ASN A 351 7.83 18.55 26.71
CA ASN A 351 6.69 18.75 25.83
C ASN A 351 5.45 19.26 26.58
N LEU A 352 5.17 18.72 27.78
CA LEU A 352 4.06 19.19 28.62
C LEU A 352 4.22 20.63 29.11
N LYS A 353 5.47 21.12 29.22
CA LYS A 353 5.77 22.52 29.56
C LYS A 353 5.61 23.48 28.37
N ASN A 354 5.43 22.96 27.16
CA ASN A 354 5.27 23.78 25.96
C ASN A 354 3.80 23.85 25.52
N THR A 355 3.08 24.79 26.11
CA THR A 355 1.65 25.06 25.87
C THR A 355 1.33 25.40 24.40
N ASP A 356 2.32 25.87 23.63
CA ASP A 356 2.12 26.21 22.21
C ASP A 356 2.07 24.96 21.30
N PHE A 357 2.64 23.83 21.74
CA PHE A 357 2.75 22.59 20.94
C PHE A 357 2.01 21.39 21.53
N ILE A 358 1.46 21.53 22.73
CA ILE A 358 0.75 20.46 23.43
C ILE A 358 -0.45 19.93 22.63
N GLY A 359 -1.12 20.79 21.85
CA GLY A 359 -2.22 20.41 20.97
C GLY A 359 -1.86 19.30 19.98
N LEU A 360 -0.68 19.39 19.34
CA LEU A 360 -0.20 18.36 18.42
C LEU A 360 0.04 17.02 19.13
N THR A 361 0.69 17.09 20.29
CA THR A 361 0.96 15.88 21.10
C THR A 361 -0.35 15.21 21.50
N ILE A 362 -1.28 15.97 22.07
CA ILE A 362 -2.59 15.48 22.52
C ILE A 362 -3.41 14.91 21.35
N SER A 363 -3.29 15.51 20.16
CA SER A 363 -3.95 15.02 18.95
C SER A 363 -3.47 13.64 18.54
N ASP A 364 -2.17 13.36 18.58
CA ASP A 364 -1.63 12.03 18.28
C ASP A 364 -2.13 10.96 19.27
N TRP A 365 -2.28 11.31 20.54
CA TRP A 365 -2.83 10.39 21.55
C TRP A 365 -4.35 10.21 21.41
N ALA A 366 -5.08 11.28 21.10
CA ALA A 366 -6.51 11.20 20.84
C ALA A 366 -6.84 10.33 19.62
N ALA A 367 -6.01 10.37 18.58
CA ALA A 367 -6.13 9.53 17.38
C ALA A 367 -6.04 8.02 17.69
N GLN A 368 -5.31 7.64 18.74
CA GLN A 368 -5.21 6.26 19.21
C GLN A 368 -6.47 5.79 19.98
N GLY A 369 -7.38 6.72 20.30
CA GLY A 369 -8.67 6.44 20.95
C GLY A 369 -8.98 7.36 22.12
N ASP A 370 -7.97 7.87 22.84
CA ASP A 370 -8.16 8.75 24.00
C ASP A 370 -6.90 9.57 24.31
N TRP A 371 -7.05 10.88 24.50
CA TRP A 371 -5.93 11.79 24.79
C TRP A 371 -5.19 11.44 26.10
N ARG A 372 -5.87 10.80 27.06
CA ARG A 372 -5.30 10.42 28.35
C ARG A 372 -4.29 9.28 28.23
N LEU A 373 -4.23 8.61 27.08
CA LEU A 373 -3.20 7.60 26.78
C LEU A 373 -1.78 8.16 26.94
N LEU A 374 -1.56 9.47 26.76
CA LEU A 374 -0.29 10.12 27.06
C LEU A 374 0.17 9.86 28.50
N PHE A 375 -0.70 10.11 29.48
CA PHE A 375 -0.38 10.00 30.90
C PHE A 375 -0.29 8.53 31.33
N LEU A 376 -1.19 7.69 30.81
CA LEU A 376 -1.11 6.26 31.03
C LEU A 376 0.22 5.68 30.51
N HIS A 377 0.65 6.12 29.32
CA HIS A 377 1.92 5.69 28.75
C HIS A 377 3.12 6.20 29.55
N ARG A 378 3.12 7.47 29.98
CA ARG A 378 4.14 8.01 30.90
C ARG A 378 4.25 7.15 32.17
N ASP A 379 3.12 6.75 32.74
CA ASP A 379 3.11 5.95 33.97
C ASP A 379 3.54 4.50 33.74
N ARG A 380 3.26 3.95 32.55
CA ARG A 380 3.82 2.66 32.10
C ARG A 380 5.33 2.75 31.90
N LEU A 381 5.84 3.81 31.25
CA LEU A 381 7.28 4.04 31.05
C LEU A 381 8.07 4.01 32.36
N ARG A 382 7.54 4.62 33.43
CA ARG A 382 8.17 4.60 34.77
C ARG A 382 8.38 3.18 35.31
N LYS A 383 7.52 2.24 34.92
CA LYS A 383 7.48 0.86 35.42
C LYS A 383 8.25 -0.14 34.54
N VAL A 384 8.71 0.27 33.35
CA VAL A 384 9.42 -0.64 32.44
C VAL A 384 10.71 -1.15 33.12
N VAL A 385 10.89 -2.46 33.07
CA VAL A 385 12.10 -3.17 33.51
C VAL A 385 12.78 -3.87 32.33
N PRO A 386 14.06 -4.29 32.43
CA PRO A 386 14.75 -4.94 31.31
C PRO A 386 14.07 -6.19 30.77
N GLU A 387 13.39 -6.94 31.63
CA GLU A 387 12.65 -8.14 31.24
C GLU A 387 11.50 -7.81 30.28
N ASP A 388 10.84 -6.66 30.44
CA ASP A 388 9.81 -6.20 29.52
C ASP A 388 10.39 -5.92 28.14
N VAL A 389 11.52 -5.21 28.10
CA VAL A 389 12.22 -4.83 26.86
C VAL A 389 12.70 -6.07 26.11
N GLN A 390 13.31 -7.02 26.84
CA GLN A 390 13.74 -8.30 26.31
C GLN A 390 12.56 -9.12 25.76
N ARG A 391 11.44 -9.17 26.49
CA ARG A 391 10.23 -9.89 26.10
C ARG A 391 9.62 -9.32 24.82
N VAL A 392 9.46 -8.00 24.72
CA VAL A 392 8.88 -7.39 23.51
C VAL A 392 9.81 -7.55 22.30
N ALA A 393 11.14 -7.47 22.50
CA ALA A 393 12.11 -7.77 21.44
C ALA A 393 11.92 -9.21 20.92
N GLY A 394 11.90 -10.21 21.81
CA GLY A 394 11.68 -11.61 21.42
C GLY A 394 10.29 -11.91 20.86
N SER A 395 9.28 -11.10 21.20
CA SER A 395 7.91 -11.29 20.72
C SER A 395 7.71 -10.78 19.29
N PHE A 396 8.27 -9.60 18.98
CA PHE A 396 7.96 -8.87 17.75
C PHE A 396 9.12 -8.76 16.75
N LEU A 397 10.39 -8.72 17.21
CA LEU A 397 11.56 -8.61 16.33
C LEU A 397 11.99 -9.98 15.79
N LYS A 398 11.06 -10.68 15.15
CA LYS A 398 11.25 -12.00 14.55
C LYS A 398 11.52 -11.87 13.06
N GLN A 399 12.35 -12.76 12.50
CA GLN A 399 12.58 -12.81 11.06
C GLN A 399 11.27 -12.99 10.26
N ALA A 400 10.34 -13.80 10.74
CA ALA A 400 9.03 -13.98 10.09
C ALA A 400 8.17 -12.70 10.04
N ASN A 401 8.43 -11.74 10.94
CA ASN A 401 7.72 -10.46 11.03
C ASN A 401 8.53 -9.29 10.41
N ARG A 402 9.60 -9.61 9.66
CA ARG A 402 10.56 -8.61 9.19
C ARG A 402 10.30 -8.23 7.74
N THR A 403 10.20 -6.94 7.46
CA THR A 403 10.29 -6.40 6.09
C THR A 403 11.56 -5.58 5.95
N VAL A 404 12.47 -6.02 5.09
CA VAL A 404 13.76 -5.38 4.81
C VAL A 404 13.65 -4.52 3.56
N GLY A 405 14.04 -3.26 3.65
CA GLY A 405 14.18 -2.35 2.54
C GLY A 405 15.64 -1.96 2.31
N LEU A 406 16.08 -2.05 1.05
CA LEU A 406 17.40 -1.62 0.60
C LEU A 406 17.25 -0.49 -0.43
N TYR A 407 17.86 0.65 -0.16
CA TYR A 407 17.97 1.77 -1.09
C TYR A 407 19.40 1.81 -1.63
N LEU A 408 19.54 1.57 -2.94
CA LEU A 408 20.82 1.50 -3.64
C LEU A 408 20.94 2.69 -4.59
N PRO A 409 22.04 3.47 -4.52
CA PRO A 409 22.35 4.44 -5.54
C PRO A 409 22.70 3.70 -6.84
N VAL A 410 22.12 4.14 -7.94
CA VAL A 410 22.45 3.67 -9.29
C VAL A 410 22.90 4.85 -10.15
N ASP A 411 23.87 4.63 -11.04
CA ASP A 411 24.45 5.70 -11.86
C ASP A 411 23.46 6.26 -12.89
N LYS A 412 22.49 5.45 -13.30
CA LYS A 412 21.42 5.83 -14.21
C LYS A 412 20.09 5.40 -13.63
N VAL A 413 19.06 6.22 -13.83
CA VAL A 413 17.68 5.85 -13.51
C VAL A 413 17.41 4.50 -14.18
N PRO A 414 16.92 3.48 -13.45
CA PRO A 414 16.61 2.18 -14.06
C PRO A 414 15.64 2.38 -15.21
N GLU A 415 15.90 1.74 -16.35
CA GLU A 415 14.98 1.76 -17.49
C GLU A 415 13.65 1.15 -17.05
N ARG A 416 12.62 1.98 -16.94
CA ARG A 416 11.28 1.54 -16.52
C ARG A 416 10.49 1.14 -17.75
N ALA A 417 9.87 -0.03 -17.73
CA ALA A 417 8.85 -0.38 -18.72
C ALA A 417 7.70 0.63 -18.62
N ALA A 418 7.42 1.35 -19.71
CA ALA A 418 6.21 2.15 -19.81
C ALA A 418 5.02 1.19 -20.01
N ILE A 419 4.07 1.20 -19.08
CA ILE A 419 2.82 0.44 -19.20
C ILE A 419 1.74 1.42 -19.70
N PRO A 420 1.43 1.47 -21.00
CA PRO A 420 0.42 2.37 -21.52
C PRO A 420 -0.96 1.99 -21.00
N ARG A 421 -1.86 2.99 -20.87
CA ARG A 421 -3.27 2.73 -20.58
C ARG A 421 -3.90 1.97 -21.74
N ALA A 422 -4.95 1.21 -21.44
CA ALA A 422 -5.77 0.61 -22.47
C ALA A 422 -6.34 1.72 -23.39
N PRO A 423 -6.27 1.56 -24.72
CA PRO A 423 -6.92 2.46 -25.66
C PRO A 423 -8.45 2.40 -25.49
N ASN A 424 -9.15 3.39 -26.03
CA ASN A 424 -10.61 3.36 -26.09
C ASN A 424 -11.07 2.21 -27.00
N VAL A 425 -11.58 1.13 -26.39
CA VAL A 425 -12.01 -0.07 -27.13
C VAL A 425 -13.12 0.26 -28.13
N ALA A 426 -14.06 1.14 -27.79
CA ALA A 426 -15.14 1.52 -28.69
C ALA A 426 -14.60 2.22 -29.95
N GLU A 427 -13.56 3.05 -29.80
CA GLU A 427 -12.89 3.67 -30.95
C GLU A 427 -12.10 2.66 -31.78
N LEU A 428 -11.45 1.67 -31.13
CA LEU A 428 -10.70 0.62 -31.84
C LEU A 428 -11.60 -0.21 -32.76
N VAL A 429 -12.82 -0.51 -32.31
CA VAL A 429 -13.73 -1.40 -33.04
C VAL A 429 -14.71 -0.68 -33.96
N LYS A 430 -14.75 0.66 -33.94
CA LYS A 430 -15.75 1.45 -34.70
C LYS A 430 -15.70 1.16 -36.21
N ASP A 431 -14.51 0.97 -36.75
CA ASP A 431 -14.23 0.72 -38.17
C ASP A 431 -13.74 -0.70 -38.43
N TYR A 432 -13.78 -1.58 -37.42
CA TYR A 432 -13.31 -2.95 -37.56
C TYR A 432 -14.17 -3.69 -38.57
N LYS A 433 -13.52 -4.21 -39.63
CA LYS A 433 -14.12 -5.09 -40.62
C LYS A 433 -13.53 -6.48 -40.42
N GLY A 434 -14.39 -7.44 -40.05
CA GLY A 434 -13.99 -8.84 -39.98
C GLY A 434 -13.65 -9.39 -41.36
N ASP A 435 -12.93 -10.51 -41.37
CA ASP A 435 -12.66 -11.27 -42.58
C ASP A 435 -13.96 -11.78 -43.24
N PRO A 436 -13.95 -12.10 -44.55
CA PRO A 436 -15.06 -12.76 -45.20
C PRO A 436 -15.51 -14.00 -44.43
N ALA A 437 -16.82 -14.25 -44.42
CA ALA A 437 -17.36 -15.44 -43.77
C ALA A 437 -16.71 -16.70 -44.35
N VAL A 438 -16.12 -17.52 -43.48
CA VAL A 438 -15.60 -18.84 -43.85
C VAL A 438 -16.74 -19.64 -44.49
N ALA A 439 -16.50 -20.20 -45.68
CA ALA A 439 -17.49 -20.95 -46.43
C ALA A 439 -18.17 -22.00 -45.53
N ALA A 440 -19.50 -21.98 -45.50
CA ALA A 440 -20.27 -22.99 -44.78
C ALA A 440 -20.09 -24.36 -45.43
N GLY A 441 -20.11 -25.41 -44.61
CA GLY A 441 -20.24 -26.78 -45.11
C GLY A 441 -21.64 -27.03 -45.68
N GLU A 442 -21.82 -28.17 -46.34
CA GLU A 442 -23.16 -28.64 -46.68
C GLU A 442 -23.89 -29.18 -45.44
N ASP A 443 -25.22 -29.10 -45.46
CA ASP A 443 -26.07 -29.85 -44.55
C ASP A 443 -26.00 -31.33 -44.93
N PHE A 444 -25.33 -32.13 -44.10
CA PHE A 444 -24.99 -33.52 -44.40
C PHE A 444 -25.78 -34.47 -43.52
N ASP A 445 -26.65 -35.29 -44.12
CA ASP A 445 -27.33 -36.40 -43.44
C ASP A 445 -26.32 -37.48 -43.01
N PRO A 446 -26.11 -37.73 -41.71
CA PRO A 446 -25.16 -38.72 -41.22
C PRO A 446 -25.71 -40.16 -41.25
N SER A 447 -26.89 -40.41 -41.84
CA SER A 447 -27.45 -41.75 -41.93
C SER A 447 -26.50 -42.73 -42.66
N PRO A 448 -26.38 -44.00 -42.22
CA PRO A 448 -25.51 -44.98 -42.87
C PRO A 448 -25.81 -45.15 -44.37
N THR A 449 -27.09 -45.10 -44.75
CA THR A 449 -27.54 -45.20 -46.13
C THR A 449 -27.01 -44.05 -47.00
N ASN A 450 -27.04 -42.81 -46.49
CA ASN A 450 -26.50 -41.65 -47.22
C ASN A 450 -24.96 -41.66 -47.30
N ILE A 451 -24.28 -42.13 -46.24
CA ILE A 451 -22.82 -42.29 -46.25
C ILE A 451 -22.41 -43.32 -47.31
N GLU A 452 -23.03 -44.50 -47.29
CA GLU A 452 -22.72 -45.59 -48.23
C GLU A 452 -22.99 -45.20 -49.69
N SER A 453 -24.08 -44.48 -49.97
CA SER A 453 -24.41 -44.04 -51.32
C SER A 453 -23.40 -43.04 -51.92
N ARG A 454 -22.72 -42.27 -51.06
CA ARG A 454 -21.72 -41.26 -51.46
C ARG A 454 -20.28 -41.75 -51.35
N LEU A 455 -20.03 -42.87 -50.70
CA LEU A 455 -18.69 -43.37 -50.45
C LEU A 455 -18.08 -43.96 -51.73
N ARG A 456 -16.90 -43.46 -52.10
CA ARG A 456 -16.12 -43.98 -53.23
C ARG A 456 -15.00 -44.86 -52.69
N ARG A 457 -14.99 -46.13 -53.08
CA ARG A 457 -13.98 -47.10 -52.66
C ARG A 457 -13.04 -47.42 -53.82
N SER A 458 -11.74 -47.46 -53.55
CA SER A 458 -10.74 -47.91 -54.51
C SER A 458 -9.57 -48.61 -53.81
N THR A 459 -8.73 -49.29 -54.58
CA THR A 459 -7.48 -49.87 -54.11
C THR A 459 -6.32 -49.13 -54.77
N LEU A 460 -5.44 -48.56 -53.95
CA LEU A 460 -4.24 -47.85 -54.41
C LEU A 460 -3.12 -48.84 -54.76
N PRO A 461 -2.13 -48.43 -55.56
CA PRO A 461 -0.91 -49.23 -55.78
C PRO A 461 -0.30 -49.69 -54.44
N GLY A 462 0.04 -50.98 -54.34
CA GLY A 462 0.51 -51.58 -53.09
C GLY A 462 -0.59 -52.13 -52.17
N GLY A 463 -1.86 -52.13 -52.59
CA GLY A 463 -2.94 -52.85 -51.90
C GLY A 463 -3.67 -52.06 -50.80
N LEU A 464 -3.34 -50.77 -50.63
CA LEU A 464 -4.03 -49.91 -49.66
C LEU A 464 -5.48 -49.65 -50.09
N LYS A 465 -6.43 -49.90 -49.19
CA LYS A 465 -7.86 -49.61 -49.44
C LYS A 465 -8.16 -48.14 -49.11
N LEU A 466 -8.70 -47.41 -50.07
CA LEU A 466 -9.14 -46.03 -49.92
C LEU A 466 -10.67 -45.97 -49.88
N ALA A 467 -11.20 -45.22 -48.91
CA ALA A 467 -12.61 -44.84 -48.84
C ALA A 467 -12.68 -43.30 -48.79
N LEU A 468 -13.22 -42.70 -49.85
CA LEU A 468 -13.36 -41.26 -49.99
C LEU A 468 -14.84 -40.88 -49.87
N LEU A 469 -15.15 -39.98 -48.94
CA LEU A 469 -16.47 -39.38 -48.80
C LEU A 469 -16.40 -37.91 -49.23
N PRO A 470 -16.75 -37.57 -50.48
CA PRO A 470 -16.75 -36.18 -50.93
C PRO A 470 -17.91 -35.44 -50.26
N LYS A 471 -17.60 -34.42 -49.46
CA LYS A 471 -18.59 -33.49 -48.87
C LYS A 471 -18.01 -32.08 -48.81
N LYS A 472 -18.88 -31.06 -48.87
CA LYS A 472 -18.47 -29.67 -48.57
C LYS A 472 -18.36 -29.49 -47.06
N THR A 473 -17.18 -29.18 -46.58
CA THR A 473 -16.90 -28.91 -45.16
C THR A 473 -16.76 -27.41 -44.93
N ARG A 474 -17.00 -26.96 -43.69
CA ARG A 474 -16.75 -25.57 -43.32
C ARG A 474 -15.27 -25.25 -43.54
N GLY A 475 -14.98 -24.16 -44.24
CA GLY A 475 -13.59 -23.76 -44.57
C GLY A 475 -12.85 -24.73 -45.49
N ALA A 476 -13.58 -25.60 -46.21
CA ALA A 476 -13.00 -26.63 -47.09
C ALA A 476 -11.99 -27.55 -46.39
N SER A 477 -12.17 -27.82 -45.10
CA SER A 477 -11.36 -28.77 -44.33
C SER A 477 -11.42 -30.18 -44.91
N VAL A 478 -10.27 -30.83 -44.99
CA VAL A 478 -10.08 -32.21 -45.42
C VAL A 478 -9.57 -33.01 -44.23
N PHE A 479 -10.20 -34.16 -43.98
CA PHE A 479 -9.77 -35.11 -42.97
C PHE A 479 -9.38 -36.42 -43.64
N ALA A 480 -8.19 -36.92 -43.32
CA ALA A 480 -7.72 -38.23 -43.76
C ALA A 480 -7.26 -39.04 -42.55
N SER A 481 -7.59 -40.33 -42.54
CA SER A 481 -7.09 -41.27 -41.55
C SER A 481 -6.45 -42.45 -42.27
N LEU A 482 -5.18 -42.70 -41.96
CA LEU A 482 -4.45 -43.87 -42.38
C LEU A 482 -4.38 -44.84 -41.21
N THR A 483 -4.83 -46.09 -41.43
CA THR A 483 -4.66 -47.18 -40.47
C THR A 483 -3.97 -48.35 -41.16
N LEU A 484 -2.76 -48.64 -40.73
CA LEU A 484 -1.97 -49.81 -41.11
C LEU A 484 -2.19 -50.89 -40.05
N ARG A 485 -2.76 -52.02 -40.45
CA ARG A 485 -2.95 -53.19 -39.58
C ARG A 485 -1.87 -54.21 -39.93
N TYR A 486 -1.20 -54.77 -38.94
CA TYR A 486 -0.10 -55.72 -39.16
C TYR A 486 -0.03 -56.77 -38.04
N GLY A 487 0.66 -57.86 -38.36
CA GLY A 487 0.98 -58.94 -37.42
C GLY A 487 -0.21 -59.80 -37.02
N ASP A 488 0.10 -60.75 -36.17
CA ASP A 488 -0.78 -61.70 -35.49
C ASP A 488 -0.26 -61.92 -34.06
N ASP A 489 -0.94 -62.75 -33.27
CA ASP A 489 -0.58 -63.00 -31.87
C ASP A 489 0.87 -63.50 -31.72
N ALA A 490 1.30 -64.40 -32.61
CA ALA A 490 2.64 -64.98 -32.57
C ALA A 490 3.74 -63.97 -32.91
N SER A 491 3.54 -63.15 -33.95
CA SER A 491 4.52 -62.18 -34.44
C SER A 491 4.62 -60.90 -33.61
N LEU A 492 3.59 -60.60 -32.81
CA LEU A 492 3.52 -59.40 -31.96
C LEU A 492 3.81 -59.67 -30.48
N LYS A 493 4.04 -60.93 -30.10
CA LYS A 493 4.38 -61.31 -28.73
C LYS A 493 5.58 -60.51 -28.22
N GLY A 494 5.38 -59.74 -27.15
CA GLY A 494 6.42 -58.90 -26.54
C GLY A 494 6.70 -57.55 -27.24
N ARG A 495 6.03 -57.24 -28.36
CA ARG A 495 6.32 -56.05 -29.20
C ARG A 495 5.27 -54.94 -29.11
N GLY A 496 4.35 -55.02 -28.15
CA GLY A 496 3.15 -54.17 -28.09
C GLY A 496 3.36 -52.65 -27.94
N ARG A 497 4.59 -52.19 -27.67
CA ARG A 497 4.93 -50.76 -27.52
C ARG A 497 5.70 -50.16 -28.69
N GLU A 498 6.27 -50.99 -29.56
CA GLU A 498 7.22 -50.53 -30.58
C GLU A 498 6.59 -49.49 -31.52
N ALA A 499 5.39 -49.75 -32.04
CA ALA A 499 4.72 -48.82 -32.94
C ALA A 499 4.35 -47.48 -32.29
N SER A 500 3.99 -47.49 -31.00
CA SER A 500 3.71 -46.25 -30.25
C SER A 500 4.98 -45.40 -30.07
N LEU A 501 6.12 -46.04 -29.80
CA LEU A 501 7.42 -45.38 -29.69
C LEU A 501 7.89 -44.87 -31.06
N THR A 502 7.74 -45.67 -32.11
CA THR A 502 8.06 -45.26 -33.48
C THR A 502 7.23 -44.05 -33.91
N ALA A 503 5.91 -44.08 -33.71
CA ALA A 503 5.03 -42.95 -34.03
C ALA A 503 5.45 -41.66 -33.28
N ALA A 504 5.82 -41.77 -32.00
CA ALA A 504 6.32 -40.66 -31.20
C ALA A 504 7.65 -40.07 -31.71
N MET A 505 8.45 -40.88 -32.42
CA MET A 505 9.75 -40.47 -33.00
C MET A 505 9.63 -39.89 -34.41
N LEU A 506 8.66 -40.34 -35.21
CA LEU A 506 8.52 -39.89 -36.61
C LEU A 506 8.25 -38.38 -36.75
N MET A 507 7.64 -37.76 -35.74
CA MET A 507 7.45 -36.30 -35.69
C MET A 507 8.64 -35.54 -35.07
N ARG A 508 9.75 -36.21 -34.76
CA ARG A 508 10.96 -35.60 -34.14
C ARG A 508 12.04 -35.22 -35.14
N GLY A 509 11.84 -35.48 -36.42
CA GLY A 509 12.78 -35.19 -37.48
C GLY A 509 13.02 -36.39 -38.38
N SER A 510 13.57 -36.13 -39.55
CA SER A 510 14.01 -37.12 -40.53
C SER A 510 15.45 -36.81 -40.94
N ARG A 511 16.02 -37.64 -41.81
CA ARG A 511 17.34 -37.37 -42.41
C ARG A 511 17.37 -36.11 -43.29
N GLN A 512 16.21 -35.62 -43.72
CA GLN A 512 16.07 -34.47 -44.62
C GLN A 512 15.48 -33.23 -43.94
N HIS A 513 14.75 -33.41 -42.83
CA HIS A 513 14.07 -32.32 -42.14
C HIS A 513 14.26 -32.41 -40.63
N THR A 514 14.63 -31.30 -40.01
CA THR A 514 14.58 -31.17 -38.55
C THR A 514 13.13 -31.18 -38.07
N ARG A 515 12.93 -31.40 -36.76
CA ARG A 515 11.61 -31.28 -36.12
C ARG A 515 10.95 -29.93 -36.41
N GLN A 516 11.72 -28.84 -36.37
CA GLN A 516 11.22 -27.50 -36.62
C GLN A 516 10.76 -27.35 -38.07
N GLN A 517 11.54 -27.84 -39.03
CA GLN A 517 11.17 -27.80 -40.45
C GLN A 517 9.90 -28.60 -40.75
N ILE A 518 9.70 -29.77 -40.11
CA ILE A 518 8.46 -30.53 -40.22
C ILE A 518 7.28 -29.72 -39.67
N LYS A 519 7.45 -29.07 -38.51
CA LYS A 519 6.39 -28.24 -37.90
C LYS A 519 6.05 -27.03 -38.79
N ASP A 520 7.06 -26.31 -39.26
CA ASP A 520 6.89 -25.12 -40.10
C ASP A 520 6.19 -25.46 -41.42
N GLU A 521 6.53 -26.61 -42.01
CA GLU A 521 5.88 -27.06 -43.25
C GLU A 521 4.43 -27.47 -43.01
N LEU A 522 4.12 -28.13 -41.88
CA LEU A 522 2.74 -28.42 -41.51
C LEU A 522 1.94 -27.14 -41.23
N ASP A 523 2.50 -26.15 -40.54
CA ASP A 523 1.86 -24.85 -40.31
C ASP A 523 1.62 -24.11 -41.64
N ARG A 524 2.60 -24.12 -42.56
CA ARG A 524 2.50 -23.55 -43.92
C ARG A 524 1.37 -24.21 -44.71
N LEU A 525 1.23 -25.52 -44.59
CA LEU A 525 0.16 -26.30 -45.22
C LEU A 525 -1.18 -26.17 -44.48
N LYS A 526 -1.25 -25.44 -43.36
CA LYS A 526 -2.42 -25.40 -42.45
C LYS A 526 -2.87 -26.81 -42.05
N ALA A 527 -1.90 -27.71 -41.84
CA ALA A 527 -2.11 -29.12 -41.61
C ALA A 527 -1.81 -29.52 -40.17
N ARG A 528 -2.61 -30.45 -39.63
CA ARG A 528 -2.33 -31.17 -38.39
C ARG A 528 -2.15 -32.64 -38.72
N VAL A 529 -0.98 -33.18 -38.40
CA VAL A 529 -0.67 -34.60 -38.56
C VAL A 529 -0.39 -35.20 -37.19
N ASN A 530 -1.16 -36.21 -36.82
CA ASN A 530 -0.93 -36.98 -35.61
C ASN A 530 -0.63 -38.43 -35.97
N LEU A 531 0.54 -38.92 -35.57
CA LEU A 531 0.95 -40.31 -35.77
C LEU A 531 0.66 -41.09 -34.50
N PHE A 532 0.09 -42.29 -34.66
CA PHE A 532 -0.22 -43.16 -33.55
C PHE A 532 0.18 -44.60 -33.84
N GLY A 533 0.38 -45.38 -32.79
CA GLY A 533 0.66 -46.80 -32.87
C GLY A 533 0.11 -47.52 -31.64
N SER A 534 -0.40 -48.73 -31.86
CA SER A 534 -0.78 -49.70 -30.84
C SER A 534 -0.22 -51.07 -31.20
N ALA A 535 -0.56 -52.10 -30.42
CA ALA A 535 0.00 -53.44 -30.61
C ALA A 535 -0.23 -53.99 -32.03
N THR A 536 -1.41 -53.76 -32.62
CA THR A 536 -1.83 -54.37 -33.89
C THR A 536 -2.02 -53.36 -35.04
N GLN A 537 -1.78 -52.07 -34.78
CA GLN A 537 -1.98 -51.03 -35.79
C GLN A 537 -1.07 -49.82 -35.60
N ALA A 538 -0.72 -49.16 -36.70
CA ALA A 538 -0.10 -47.84 -36.72
C ALA A 538 -0.82 -46.95 -37.72
N GLY A 539 -0.75 -45.65 -37.57
CA GLY A 539 -1.54 -44.77 -38.41
C GLY A 539 -1.20 -43.30 -38.31
N ALA A 540 -1.90 -42.54 -39.12
CA ALA A 540 -1.85 -41.09 -39.15
C ALA A 540 -3.28 -40.54 -39.19
N SER A 541 -3.54 -39.49 -38.42
CA SER A 541 -4.69 -38.62 -38.63
C SER A 541 -4.19 -37.30 -39.20
N ILE A 542 -4.77 -36.88 -40.31
CA ILE A 542 -4.38 -35.67 -41.05
C ILE A 542 -5.61 -34.79 -41.18
N GLU A 543 -5.51 -33.54 -40.75
CA GLU A 543 -6.48 -32.48 -41.01
C GLU A 543 -5.75 -31.39 -41.79
N THR A 544 -6.31 -30.92 -42.90
CA THR A 544 -5.77 -29.81 -43.69
C THR A 544 -6.91 -29.05 -44.40
N VAL A 545 -6.60 -28.06 -45.21
CA VAL A 545 -7.56 -27.41 -46.12
C VAL A 545 -7.37 -27.92 -47.54
N ARG A 546 -8.46 -27.97 -48.31
CA ARG A 546 -8.46 -28.52 -49.68
C ARG A 546 -7.45 -27.88 -50.63
N GLU A 547 -7.12 -26.60 -50.44
CA GLU A 547 -6.10 -25.88 -51.23
C GLU A 547 -4.68 -26.42 -51.03
N ASN A 548 -4.41 -27.07 -49.89
CA ASN A 548 -3.11 -27.58 -49.48
C ASN A 548 -3.08 -29.13 -49.41
N LEU A 549 -4.12 -29.79 -49.94
CA LEU A 549 -4.17 -31.23 -50.13
C LEU A 549 -3.50 -31.58 -51.46
#